data_AF-A0A1S1TRV1-F1
#
_entry.id   AF-A0A1S1TRV1-F1
#
_cell.length_a   1.000
_cell.length_b   1.000
_cell.length_c   1.000
_cell.angle_alpha   90.00
_cell.angle_beta   90.00
_cell.angle_gamma   90.00
#
_symmetry.space_group_name_H-M   'P 1'
#
loop_
_entity.id
_entity.type
_entity.pdbx_description
1 polymer ?
#
loop_
_entity_poly.entity_id
_entity_poly.type
_entity_poly.pdbx_seq_one_letter_code
_entity_poly.pdbx_strand_id
1 'polypeptide(L)' 'MTTGTAERSKNRSEVLVSEAQARRDFLKKAGRFAAVTPPAITLLLGTSLNSSAIAKSGGWPGNGWGDKNHIHVGPPGRK' A
#
# COMPACT_ATOMS: atom_id res chain seq x y z
N MET A 1 -56.35 -14.49 -22.66
CA MET A 1 -55.43 -13.72 -21.80
C MET A 1 -54.06 -14.38 -21.86
N THR A 2 -53.10 -13.79 -22.59
CA THR A 2 -51.78 -14.40 -22.89
C THR A 2 -50.60 -13.45 -22.61
N THR A 3 -50.80 -12.37 -21.87
CA THR A 3 -49.81 -11.28 -21.72
C THR A 3 -48.64 -11.57 -20.76
N GLY A 4 -48.66 -12.67 -20.00
CA GLY A 4 -47.66 -12.93 -18.95
C GLY A 4 -46.29 -13.47 -19.39
N THR A 5 -46.17 -14.05 -20.59
CA THR A 5 -44.91 -14.67 -21.03
C THR A 5 -43.95 -13.66 -21.68
N ALA A 6 -44.47 -12.67 -22.41
CA ALA A 6 -43.69 -11.65 -23.09
C ALA A 6 -43.04 -10.66 -22.11
N GLU A 7 -43.77 -10.23 -21.08
CA GLU A 7 -43.27 -9.28 -20.07
C GLU A 7 -42.12 -9.87 -19.24
N ARG A 8 -42.25 -11.15 -18.86
CA ARG A 8 -41.21 -11.85 -18.10
C ARG A 8 -39.92 -12.04 -18.89
N SER A 9 -40.02 -12.28 -20.20
CA SER A 9 -38.86 -12.38 -21.08
C SER A 9 -38.12 -11.04 -21.18
N LYS A 10 -38.86 -9.94 -21.35
CA LYS A 10 -38.30 -8.59 -21.44
C LYS A 10 -37.60 -8.13 -20.16
N ASN A 11 -38.21 -8.40 -18.99
CA ASN A 11 -37.59 -8.07 -17.70
C ASN A 11 -36.25 -8.82 -17.53
N ARG A 12 -36.21 -10.11 -17.89
CA ARG A 12 -34.96 -10.89 -17.81
C ARG A 12 -33.86 -10.34 -18.72
N SER A 13 -34.18 -9.97 -19.96
CA SER A 13 -33.16 -9.39 -20.86
C SER A 13 -32.66 -8.04 -20.34
N GLU A 14 -33.53 -7.18 -19.81
CA GLU A 14 -33.14 -5.91 -19.18
C GLU A 14 -32.25 -6.11 -17.94
N VAL A 15 -32.57 -7.08 -17.07
CA VAL A 15 -31.74 -7.44 -15.91
C VAL A 15 -30.36 -7.92 -16.34
N LEU A 16 -30.26 -8.78 -17.36
CA LEU A 16 -28.98 -9.27 -17.87
C LEU A 16 -28.12 -8.15 -18.46
N VAL A 17 -28.74 -7.21 -19.18
CA VAL A 17 -28.06 -6.02 -19.72
C VAL A 17 -27.56 -5.12 -18.58
N SER A 18 -28.38 -4.92 -17.55
CA SER A 18 -28.04 -4.15 -16.34
C SER A 18 -26.85 -4.77 -15.59
N GLU A 19 -26.87 -6.09 -15.37
CA GLU A 19 -25.81 -6.79 -14.66
C GLU A 19 -24.47 -6.74 -15.43
N ALA A 20 -24.50 -6.93 -16.74
CA ALA A 20 -23.32 -6.83 -17.59
C ALA A 20 -22.72 -5.40 -17.55
N GLN A 21 -23.57 -4.37 -17.49
CA GLN A 21 -23.14 -2.99 -17.33
C GLN A 21 -22.50 -2.74 -15.96
N ALA A 22 -23.13 -3.22 -14.88
CA ALA A 22 -22.60 -3.10 -13.53
C ALA A 22 -21.23 -3.76 -13.37
N ARG A 23 -21.03 -4.95 -13.96
CA ARG A 23 -19.73 -5.64 -13.99
C ARG A 23 -18.65 -4.81 -14.69
N ARG A 24 -18.96 -4.23 -15.85
CA ARG A 24 -18.01 -3.36 -16.58
C ARG A 24 -17.63 -2.14 -15.78
N ASP A 25 -18.59 -1.50 -15.13
CA ASP A 25 -18.34 -0.28 -14.36
C ASP A 25 -17.56 -0.57 -13.08
N PHE A 26 -17.78 -1.72 -12.45
CA PHE A 26 -16.92 -2.22 -11.37
C PHE A 26 -15.48 -2.40 -11.86
N LEU A 27 -15.26 -3.13 -12.96
CA LEU A 27 -13.92 -3.37 -13.51
C LEU A 27 -13.21 -2.08 -13.92
N LYS A 28 -13.93 -1.11 -14.49
CA LYS A 28 -13.36 0.22 -14.80
C LYS A 28 -12.86 0.93 -13.54
N LYS A 29 -13.63 0.87 -12.44
CA LYS A 29 -13.23 1.46 -11.15
C LYS A 29 -12.08 0.69 -10.51
N ALA A 30 -12.20 -0.64 -10.41
CA ALA A 30 -11.20 -1.52 -9.83
C ALA A 30 -9.87 -1.45 -10.60
N GLY A 31 -9.90 -1.39 -11.93
CA GLY A 31 -8.71 -1.26 -12.77
C GLY A 31 -7.94 0.04 -12.52
N ARG A 32 -8.64 1.16 -12.29
CA ARG A 32 -7.99 2.43 -11.90
C ARG A 32 -7.27 2.30 -10.55
N PHE A 33 -7.89 1.66 -9.56
CA PHE A 33 -7.22 1.39 -8.29
C PHE A 33 -6.03 0.46 -8.48
N ALA A 34 -6.18 -0.61 -9.26
CA ALA A 34 -5.09 -1.56 -9.52
C ALA A 34 -3.87 -0.91 -10.19
N ALA A 35 -4.07 0.11 -11.04
CA ALA A 35 -2.97 0.83 -11.67
C ALA A 35 -2.26 1.82 -10.73
N VAL A 36 -2.99 2.46 -9.81
CA VAL A 36 -2.45 3.53 -8.94
C VAL A 36 -1.91 3.00 -7.62
N THR A 37 -2.49 1.92 -7.08
CA THR A 37 -2.14 1.41 -5.75
C THR A 37 -0.71 0.87 -5.66
N PRO A 38 -0.19 0.03 -6.59
CA PRO A 38 1.19 -0.45 -6.49
C PRO A 38 2.24 0.68 -6.54
N PRO A 39 2.16 1.66 -7.47
CA PRO A 39 3.05 2.82 -7.44
C PRO A 39 2.93 3.66 -6.17
N ALA A 40 1.71 3.93 -5.69
CA ALA A 40 1.49 4.75 -4.50
C ALA A 40 2.06 4.08 -3.23
N ILE A 41 1.78 2.79 -3.04
CA ILE A 41 2.35 2.01 -1.92
C ILE A 41 3.87 1.94 -2.03
N THR A 42 4.41 1.77 -3.24
CA THR A 42 5.86 1.75 -3.47
C THR A 42 6.51 3.08 -3.08
N LEU A 43 5.92 4.20 -3.48
CA LEU A 43 6.42 5.52 -3.07
C LEU A 43 6.30 5.73 -1.56
N LEU A 44 5.17 5.38 -0.95
CA LEU A 44 4.97 5.46 0.50
C LEU A 44 6.01 4.62 1.26
N LEU A 45 6.22 3.37 0.85
CA LEU A 45 7.21 2.48 1.45
C LEU A 45 8.64 2.98 1.19
N GLY A 46 8.93 3.45 -0.02
CA GLY A 46 10.21 4.05 -0.39
C GLY A 46 10.54 5.26 0.48
N THR A 47 9.58 6.15 0.72
CA THR A 47 9.76 7.27 1.67
C THR A 47 9.89 6.80 3.12
N SER A 48 9.23 5.70 3.52
CA SER A 48 9.34 5.16 4.89
C SER A 48 10.71 4.52 5.14
N LEU A 49 11.25 3.76 4.17
CA LEU A 49 12.54 3.07 4.25
C LEU A 49 13.75 3.96 3.91
N ASN A 50 13.55 5.01 3.10
CA ASN A 50 14.57 6.03 2.76
C ASN A 50 14.46 7.30 3.62
N SER A 51 13.55 7.34 4.60
CA SER A 51 13.52 8.43 5.59
C SER A 51 14.73 8.30 6.52
N SER A 52 15.47 9.40 6.68
CA SER A 52 16.57 9.56 7.62
C SER A 52 16.15 9.46 9.11
N ALA A 53 15.03 8.81 9.44
CA ALA A 53 14.65 8.39 10.79
C ALA A 53 15.43 7.16 11.27
N ILE A 54 15.89 6.29 10.35
CA ILE A 54 16.75 5.12 10.68
C ILE A 54 18.24 5.52 10.80
N ALA A 55 18.61 6.76 10.49
CA ALA A 55 20.00 7.25 10.66
C ALA A 55 20.36 7.57 12.13
N LYS A 56 19.42 7.42 13.08
CA LYS A 56 19.64 7.54 14.53
C LYS A 56 19.37 6.26 15.33
N SER A 57 18.85 5.20 14.70
CA SER A 57 18.53 3.94 15.40
C SER A 57 19.70 2.94 15.44
N GLY A 58 20.78 3.22 14.70
CA GLY A 58 22.09 2.68 15.06
C GLY A 58 22.60 3.55 16.21
N GLY A 59 22.53 3.03 17.43
CA GLY A 59 23.04 3.72 18.61
C GLY A 59 24.43 4.29 18.30
N TRP A 60 24.60 5.59 18.51
CA TRP A 60 25.93 6.17 18.48
C TRP A 60 26.77 5.39 19.50
N PRO A 61 27.94 4.82 19.13
CA PRO A 61 28.86 4.32 20.13
C PRO A 61 29.13 5.50 21.07
N GLY A 62 28.70 5.36 22.33
CA GLY A 62 28.85 6.41 23.32
C GLY A 62 30.32 6.84 23.35
N ASN A 63 30.57 8.13 23.56
CA ASN A 63 31.92 8.63 23.79
C ASN A 63 32.44 7.96 25.05
N GLY A 64 33.24 6.90 24.89
CA GLY A 64 33.70 6.06 25.98
C GLY A 64 34.64 6.85 26.88
N TRP A 65 34.14 7.23 28.06
CA TRP A 65 34.99 7.47 29.23
C TRP A 65 35.01 6.17 30.01
N GLY A 66 35.86 5.25 29.60
CA GLY A 66 36.05 4.00 30.32
C GLY A 66 37.48 3.85 30.82
N ASP A 67 37.61 3.02 31.84
CA ASP A 67 38.87 2.67 32.46
C ASP A 67 39.76 1.85 31.52
N LYS A 68 41.05 1.76 31.84
CA LYS A 68 42.09 1.17 30.97
C LYS A 68 42.05 -0.36 30.93
N ASN A 69 41.10 -1.00 31.60
CA ASN A 69 41.09 -2.45 31.82
C ASN A 69 40.34 -3.23 30.74
N HIS A 70 39.79 -2.57 29.72
CA HIS A 70 39.13 -3.23 28.60
C HIS A 70 39.27 -2.45 27.29
N ILE A 71 39.08 -3.15 26.16
CA ILE A 71 39.18 -2.57 24.81
C ILE A 71 37.92 -1.76 24.52
N HIS A 72 38.10 -0.45 24.33
CA HIS A 72 37.06 0.46 23.92
C HIS A 72 36.89 0.44 22.39
N VAL A 73 35.68 0.14 21.92
CA VAL A 73 35.35 0.07 20.48
C VAL A 73 34.66 1.35 19.97
N GLY A 74 34.71 2.43 20.75
CA GLY A 74 34.13 3.74 20.41
C GLY A 74 35.19 4.80 20.10
N PRO A 75 34.84 5.85 19.34
CA PRO A 75 35.76 6.94 19.06
C PRO A 75 36.19 7.66 20.36
N PRO A 76 37.47 8.06 20.49
CA PRO A 76 37.96 8.74 21.68
C PRO A 76 37.25 10.09 21.87
N GLY A 77 36.85 10.38 23.12
CA GLY A 77 36.20 11.65 23.47
C GLY A 77 37.08 12.85 23.12
N ARG A 78 36.48 13.89 22.51
CA ARG A 78 37.16 15.15 22.20
C ARG A 78 37.29 15.99 23.49
N LYS A 79 38.45 16.61 23.69
CA LYS A 79 38.71 17.55 24.79
C LYS A 79 38.03 18.90 24.57
#